data_AF-A0AAN7YGJ4-F1
#
_entry.id   AF-A0AAN7YGJ4-F1
#
_cell.length_a   1.000
_cell.length_b   1.000
_cell.length_c   1.000
_cell.angle_alpha   90.00
_cell.angle_beta   90.00
_cell.angle_gamma   90.00
#
_symmetry.space_group_name_H-M   'P 1'
#
loop_
_entity.id
_entity.type
_entity.pdbx_description
1 polymer ?
#
loop_
_entity_poly.entity_id
_entity_poly.type
_entity_poly.pdbx_seq_one_letter_code
_entity_poly.pdbx_strand_id
1 'polypeptide(L)'
;MPDLVAMLKGVPGPLRHRCSQCDKTSSDLFRCSACQGVRYCTPQHQTEHWSVHESACRRIKQATKLLEFTTPGKSIGYAWGVMSTRDYMRARLELSRQLANLNTLDGVMQSYQHRREMLTLCRSDQLGLRIILPAIMLRLDLDLECYHFVKWWSTYDAVGQYDMGHNSWPCLHVTAHAADAFEDPSFLLGTFPELNHLVAVFLLKLKLLMDVVTTKVARKVLAHCGLIRDLHQDIESGVVRSPLSAQLCRKDANALHQMETKLSGQIQRIAAKIALTNSNFFVYLFNPDKALTTTPEAYSSGSWDEMALAIQFSYATFWETEGLLPLLNNARACAARGFGSDIRDTMESSASKASKDGHRTVNGSLKDASISRMWDYLTYAVTDASFLGPWSKRPSKRYFRRAASGV
;
A
#
# COMPACT_ATOMS: atom_id res chain seq x y z
N MET A 1 -14.77 22.84 -7.26
CA MET A 1 -14.76 21.38 -7.48
C MET A 1 -14.40 20.73 -6.15
N PRO A 2 -15.07 19.66 -5.71
CA PRO A 2 -14.58 18.90 -4.58
C PRO A 2 -13.12 18.49 -4.84
N ASP A 3 -12.34 18.45 -3.77
CA ASP A 3 -10.90 18.17 -3.83
C ASP A 3 -10.67 16.80 -4.50
N LEU A 4 -10.15 16.81 -5.73
CA LEU A 4 -9.83 15.61 -6.51
C LEU A 4 -8.94 14.66 -5.70
N VAL A 5 -8.08 15.21 -4.84
CA VAL A 5 -7.23 14.45 -3.94
C VAL A 5 -8.05 13.74 -2.85
N ALA A 6 -9.06 14.39 -2.28
CA ALA A 6 -9.94 13.77 -1.29
C ALA A 6 -10.71 12.58 -1.90
N MET A 7 -11.16 12.71 -3.15
CA MET A 7 -11.79 11.59 -3.88
C MET A 7 -10.84 10.42 -4.12
N LEU A 8 -9.58 10.70 -4.43
CA LEU A 8 -8.55 9.67 -4.66
C LEU A 8 -8.13 8.96 -3.37
N LYS A 9 -8.20 9.62 -2.22
CA LYS A 9 -7.88 9.04 -0.91
C LYS A 9 -9.01 8.12 -0.41
N GLY A 10 -10.27 8.50 -0.60
CA GLY A 10 -11.42 7.71 -0.13
C GLY A 10 -11.54 7.69 1.40
N VAL A 11 -12.41 6.82 1.93
CA VAL A 11 -12.64 6.69 3.38
C VAL A 11 -11.47 5.93 4.03
N PRO A 12 -10.86 6.45 5.12
CA PRO A 12 -9.83 5.71 5.85
C PRO A 12 -10.32 4.35 6.37
N GLY A 13 -9.42 3.37 6.41
CA GLY A 13 -9.73 2.01 6.83
C GLY A 13 -10.03 1.05 5.68
N PRO A 14 -10.33 -0.23 5.98
CA PRO A 14 -10.51 -1.25 4.97
C PRO A 14 -11.74 -1.00 4.10
N LEU A 15 -11.67 -1.47 2.84
CA LEU A 15 -12.80 -1.45 1.92
C LEU A 15 -13.95 -2.28 2.47
N ARG A 16 -15.15 -1.70 2.51
CA ARG A 16 -16.39 -2.34 2.95
C ARG A 16 -17.54 -1.88 2.07
N HIS A 17 -18.62 -2.66 2.02
CA HIS A 17 -19.86 -2.18 1.41
C HIS A 17 -20.45 -1.04 2.25
N ARG A 18 -20.50 0.15 1.66
CA ARG A 18 -20.95 1.39 2.28
C ARG A 18 -21.81 2.18 1.31
N CYS A 19 -22.72 2.98 1.85
CA CYS A 19 -23.44 3.97 1.07
C CYS A 19 -22.48 5.09 0.62
N SER A 20 -22.39 5.37 -0.68
CA SER A 20 -21.49 6.39 -1.23
C SER A 20 -21.85 7.84 -0.90
N GLN A 21 -22.91 8.06 -0.10
CA GLN A 21 -23.38 9.38 0.32
C GLN A 21 -23.22 9.61 1.83
N CYS A 22 -23.36 8.57 2.66
CA CYS A 22 -23.37 8.70 4.12
C CYS A 22 -22.44 7.71 4.85
N ASP A 23 -21.66 6.92 4.10
CA ASP A 23 -20.67 5.94 4.57
C ASP A 23 -21.18 4.80 5.46
N LYS A 24 -22.50 4.75 5.72
CA LYS A 24 -23.15 3.68 6.48
C LYS A 24 -22.95 2.33 5.80
N THR A 25 -22.50 1.35 6.57
CA THR A 25 -22.45 -0.06 6.19
C THR A 25 -23.80 -0.70 6.46
N SER A 26 -24.31 -1.49 5.52
CA SER A 26 -25.50 -2.34 5.70
C SER A 26 -25.44 -3.52 4.73
N SER A 27 -26.11 -4.62 5.06
CA SER A 27 -26.34 -5.73 4.14
C SER A 27 -27.26 -5.35 2.98
N ASP A 28 -28.15 -4.39 3.21
CA ASP A 28 -29.30 -4.12 2.33
C ASP A 28 -29.03 -2.95 1.36
N LEU A 29 -27.75 -2.63 1.13
CA LEU A 29 -27.35 -1.58 0.22
C LEU A 29 -27.53 -2.03 -1.24
N PHE A 30 -28.35 -1.31 -2.00
CA PHE A 30 -28.52 -1.59 -3.42
C PHE A 30 -27.44 -0.90 -4.27
N ARG A 31 -27.09 -1.51 -5.40
CA ARG A 31 -26.08 -1.00 -6.32
C ARG A 31 -26.66 -0.01 -7.31
N CYS A 32 -25.84 0.91 -7.79
CA CYS A 32 -26.16 1.69 -8.99
C CYS A 32 -26.37 0.76 -10.18
N SER A 33 -27.56 0.78 -10.77
CA SER A 33 -27.94 -0.12 -11.87
C SER A 33 -27.05 0.02 -13.11
N ALA A 34 -26.51 1.21 -13.35
CA ALA A 34 -25.72 1.52 -14.53
C ALA A 34 -24.26 1.06 -14.44
N CYS A 35 -23.56 1.40 -13.35
CA CYS A 35 -22.12 1.14 -13.24
C CYS A 35 -21.78 -0.06 -12.34
N GLN A 36 -22.72 -0.50 -11.48
CA GLN A 36 -22.55 -1.57 -10.49
C GLN A 36 -21.39 -1.37 -9.48
N GLY A 37 -20.66 -0.26 -9.56
CA GLY A 37 -19.47 0.01 -8.75
C GLY A 37 -19.72 0.82 -7.48
N VAL A 38 -20.93 1.32 -7.25
CA VAL A 38 -21.28 2.09 -6.04
C VAL A 38 -22.59 1.60 -5.44
N ARG A 39 -22.81 1.89 -4.15
CA ARG A 39 -23.95 1.42 -3.38
C ARG A 39 -24.63 2.53 -2.59
N TYR A 40 -25.92 2.36 -2.31
CA TYR A 40 -26.75 3.32 -1.58
C TYR A 40 -27.70 2.66 -0.60
N CYS A 41 -28.03 3.38 0.49
CA CYS A 41 -29.10 2.98 1.40
C CYS A 41 -30.48 3.21 0.78
N THR A 42 -30.67 4.34 0.09
CA THR A 42 -31.97 4.79 -0.41
C THR A 42 -31.81 5.43 -1.80
N PRO A 43 -32.87 5.47 -2.63
CA PRO A 43 -32.88 6.21 -3.88
C PRO A 43 -32.60 7.71 -3.72
N GLN A 44 -32.95 8.28 -2.55
CA GLN A 44 -32.63 9.65 -2.19
C GLN A 44 -31.11 9.87 -2.13
N HIS A 45 -30.37 9.02 -1.41
CA HIS A 45 -28.90 9.12 -1.34
C HIS A 45 -28.23 8.96 -2.71
N GLN A 46 -28.80 8.14 -3.60
CA GLN A 46 -28.32 8.05 -4.98
C GLN A 46 -28.50 9.36 -5.73
N THR A 47 -29.66 10.02 -5.57
CA THR A 47 -29.97 11.30 -6.21
C THR A 47 -29.06 12.41 -5.70
N GLU A 48 -28.81 12.46 -4.39
CA GLU A 48 -27.90 13.44 -3.78
C GLU A 48 -26.44 13.25 -4.24
N HIS A 49 -25.96 12.00 -4.30
CA HIS A 49 -24.61 11.68 -4.76
C HIS A 49 -24.46 11.83 -6.29
N TRP A 50 -25.55 11.96 -7.06
CA TRP A 50 -25.50 11.97 -8.53
C TRP A 50 -24.58 13.05 -9.09
N SER A 51 -24.60 14.25 -8.52
CA SER A 51 -23.76 15.38 -8.94
C SER A 51 -22.26 15.08 -8.94
N VAL A 52 -21.82 14.16 -8.06
CA VAL A 52 -20.43 13.69 -7.96
C VAL A 52 -20.21 12.43 -8.81
N HIS A 53 -21.18 11.51 -8.81
CA HIS A 53 -21.04 10.20 -9.43
C HIS A 53 -21.21 10.21 -10.96
N GLU A 54 -22.02 11.10 -11.50
CA GLU A 54 -22.54 11.06 -12.87
C GLU A 54 -21.45 10.86 -13.92
N SER A 55 -20.38 11.67 -13.86
CA SER A 55 -19.30 11.63 -14.85
C SER A 55 -18.58 10.27 -14.88
N ALA A 56 -18.25 9.73 -13.70
CA ALA A 56 -17.63 8.41 -13.57
C ALA A 56 -18.61 7.30 -13.99
N CYS A 57 -19.88 7.40 -13.60
CA CYS A 57 -20.93 6.45 -13.95
C CYS A 57 -21.09 6.31 -15.47
N ARG A 58 -21.18 7.44 -16.19
CA ARG A 58 -21.32 7.47 -17.65
C ARG A 58 -20.11 6.84 -18.35
N ARG A 59 -18.89 7.15 -17.89
CA ARG A 59 -17.66 6.56 -18.45
C ARG A 59 -17.61 5.05 -18.26
N ILE A 60 -17.95 4.55 -17.08
CA ILE A 60 -18.01 3.10 -16.79
C ILE A 60 -19.06 2.43 -17.68
N LYS A 61 -20.28 2.97 -17.72
CA LYS A 61 -21.37 2.43 -18.55
C LYS A 61 -20.97 2.34 -20.03
N GLN A 62 -20.35 3.39 -20.57
CA GLN A 62 -19.89 3.42 -21.95
C GLN A 62 -18.80 2.38 -22.21
N ALA A 63 -17.82 2.27 -21.31
CA ALA A 63 -16.73 1.32 -21.44
C ALA A 63 -17.23 -0.13 -21.31
N THR A 64 -18.15 -0.43 -20.40
CA THR A 64 -18.79 -1.74 -20.27
C THR A 64 -19.51 -2.13 -21.56
N LYS A 65 -20.30 -1.21 -22.14
CA LYS A 65 -21.00 -1.45 -23.41
C LYS A 65 -20.04 -1.80 -24.54
N LEU A 66 -18.90 -1.13 -24.64
CA LEU A 66 -17.90 -1.41 -25.69
C LEU A 66 -17.33 -2.85 -25.62
N LEU A 67 -17.22 -3.40 -24.40
CA LEU A 67 -16.71 -4.77 -24.21
C LEU A 67 -17.75 -5.85 -24.58
N GLU A 68 -19.04 -5.56 -24.48
CA GLU A 68 -20.09 -6.53 -24.86
C GLU A 68 -20.08 -6.83 -26.37
N PHE A 69 -19.72 -5.84 -27.20
CA PHE A 69 -19.64 -5.99 -28.66
C PHE A 69 -18.30 -6.57 -29.13
N THR A 70 -17.32 -6.67 -28.25
CA THR A 70 -15.95 -7.03 -28.61
C THR A 70 -15.50 -8.18 -27.71
N THR A 71 -15.76 -9.43 -28.09
CA THR A 71 -15.18 -10.57 -27.39
C THR A 71 -13.86 -10.96 -28.05
N PRO A 72 -12.73 -10.98 -27.31
CA PRO A 72 -11.57 -11.69 -27.81
C PRO A 72 -12.00 -13.15 -27.97
N GLY A 73 -11.80 -13.73 -29.16
CA GLY A 73 -12.04 -15.16 -29.38
C GLY A 73 -11.14 -16.03 -28.48
N LYS A 74 -10.90 -17.29 -28.85
CA LYS A 74 -10.02 -18.22 -28.10
C LYS A 74 -8.52 -17.82 -28.08
N SER A 75 -8.18 -16.53 -28.09
CA SER A 75 -6.83 -15.97 -28.09
C SER A 75 -6.23 -15.88 -26.67
N ILE A 76 -6.38 -16.93 -25.86
CA ILE A 76 -5.79 -17.01 -24.52
C ILE A 76 -4.27 -16.91 -24.65
N GLY A 77 -3.65 -16.08 -23.81
CA GLY A 77 -2.21 -15.86 -23.75
C GLY A 77 -1.60 -14.98 -24.84
N TYR A 78 -2.27 -14.81 -25.99
CA TYR A 78 -1.72 -14.11 -27.17
C TYR A 78 -2.60 -12.95 -27.66
N ALA A 79 -3.58 -12.50 -26.88
CA ALA A 79 -4.53 -11.48 -27.31
C ALA A 79 -3.88 -10.15 -27.71
N TRP A 80 -2.69 -9.79 -27.21
CA TRP A 80 -2.02 -8.55 -27.64
C TRP A 80 -1.36 -8.66 -29.03
N GLY A 81 -0.98 -9.86 -29.44
CA GLY A 81 -0.39 -10.12 -30.77
C GLY A 81 -1.40 -9.99 -31.89
N VAL A 82 -2.69 -10.16 -31.59
CA VAL A 82 -3.79 -9.98 -32.55
C VAL A 82 -4.22 -8.52 -32.56
N MET A 83 -4.09 -7.84 -33.71
CA MET A 83 -4.36 -6.40 -33.81
C MET A 83 -5.81 -6.04 -33.44
N SER A 84 -6.78 -6.86 -33.85
CA SER A 84 -8.21 -6.62 -33.62
C SER A 84 -8.62 -6.68 -32.14
N THR A 85 -7.83 -7.33 -31.28
CA THR A 85 -8.10 -7.44 -29.84
C THR A 85 -7.38 -6.37 -29.01
N ARG A 86 -6.52 -5.53 -29.62
CA ARG A 86 -5.82 -4.46 -28.89
C ARG A 86 -6.77 -3.38 -28.37
N ASP A 87 -7.76 -2.99 -29.17
CA ASP A 87 -8.72 -1.97 -28.76
C ASP A 87 -9.63 -2.47 -27.64
N TYR A 88 -10.00 -3.75 -27.67
CA TYR A 88 -10.64 -4.42 -26.54
C TYR A 88 -9.79 -4.34 -25.26
N MET A 89 -8.50 -4.72 -25.34
CA MET A 89 -7.61 -4.73 -24.18
C MET A 89 -7.42 -3.33 -23.59
N ARG A 90 -7.27 -2.30 -24.45
CA ARG A 90 -7.19 -0.89 -24.00
C ARG A 90 -8.49 -0.41 -23.36
N ALA A 91 -9.63 -0.68 -23.98
CA ALA A 91 -10.94 -0.34 -23.43
C ALA A 91 -11.17 -1.00 -22.06
N ARG A 92 -10.77 -2.28 -21.93
CA ARG A 92 -10.88 -3.03 -20.69
C ARG A 92 -9.95 -2.50 -19.60
N LEU A 93 -8.74 -2.07 -19.96
CA LEU A 93 -7.84 -1.38 -19.04
C LEU A 93 -8.48 -0.10 -18.50
N GLU A 94 -9.03 0.72 -19.39
CA GLU A 94 -9.66 1.99 -19.01
C GLU A 94 -10.89 1.76 -18.12
N LEU A 95 -11.75 0.78 -18.44
CA LEU A 95 -12.85 0.38 -17.57
C LEU A 95 -12.34 0.00 -16.17
N SER A 96 -11.31 -0.85 -16.11
CA SER A 96 -10.73 -1.27 -14.83
C SER A 96 -10.17 -0.09 -14.04
N ARG A 97 -9.61 0.93 -14.71
CA ARG A 97 -9.10 2.15 -14.08
C ARG A 97 -10.23 2.98 -13.50
N GLN A 98 -11.29 3.23 -14.27
CA GLN A 98 -12.46 3.98 -13.81
C GLN A 98 -13.14 3.30 -12.61
N LEU A 99 -13.25 1.98 -12.62
CA LEU A 99 -13.79 1.21 -11.50
C LEU A 99 -12.94 1.31 -10.23
N ALA A 100 -11.61 1.22 -10.34
CA ALA A 100 -10.71 1.36 -9.19
C ALA A 100 -10.77 2.78 -8.58
N ASN A 101 -10.94 3.80 -9.43
CA ASN A 101 -11.02 5.20 -9.01
C ASN A 101 -12.32 5.55 -8.27
N LEU A 102 -13.33 4.66 -8.28
CA LEU A 102 -14.50 4.83 -7.42
C LEU A 102 -14.18 4.69 -5.93
N ASN A 103 -13.05 4.06 -5.58
CA ASN A 103 -12.63 3.81 -4.20
C ASN A 103 -13.70 3.11 -3.33
N THR A 104 -14.45 2.20 -3.96
CA THR A 104 -15.45 1.33 -3.32
C THR A 104 -15.01 -0.13 -3.39
N LEU A 105 -15.53 -0.95 -2.48
CA LEU A 105 -15.26 -2.39 -2.49
C LEU A 105 -15.67 -3.02 -3.84
N ASP A 106 -16.89 -2.75 -4.33
CA ASP A 106 -17.38 -3.33 -5.59
C ASP A 106 -16.56 -2.84 -6.81
N GLY A 107 -16.14 -1.57 -6.84
CA GLY A 107 -15.32 -1.03 -7.93
C GLY A 107 -13.92 -1.65 -7.97
N VAL A 108 -13.27 -1.76 -6.80
CA VAL A 108 -11.94 -2.37 -6.69
C VAL A 108 -11.97 -3.87 -7.00
N MET A 109 -13.00 -4.59 -6.56
CA MET A 109 -13.21 -6.01 -6.90
C MET A 109 -13.39 -6.22 -8.42
N GLN A 110 -14.26 -5.43 -9.07
CA GLN A 110 -14.46 -5.54 -10.52
C GLN A 110 -13.20 -5.16 -11.30
N SER A 111 -12.48 -4.14 -10.84
CA SER A 111 -11.20 -3.75 -11.41
C SER A 111 -10.16 -4.88 -11.33
N TYR A 112 -10.05 -5.53 -10.17
CA TYR A 112 -9.19 -6.70 -9.99
C TYR A 112 -9.55 -7.83 -10.96
N GLN A 113 -10.83 -8.16 -11.09
CA GLN A 113 -11.32 -9.22 -12.00
C GLN A 113 -10.94 -8.93 -13.45
N HIS A 114 -11.23 -7.71 -13.94
CA HIS A 114 -10.84 -7.30 -15.29
C HIS A 114 -9.34 -7.41 -15.53
N ARG A 115 -8.52 -6.89 -14.60
CA ARG A 115 -7.05 -6.90 -14.74
C ARG A 115 -6.48 -8.32 -14.67
N ARG A 116 -7.03 -9.17 -13.82
CA ARG A 116 -6.64 -10.59 -13.72
C ARG A 116 -6.96 -11.34 -15.02
N GLU A 117 -8.16 -11.17 -15.57
CA GLU A 117 -8.52 -11.76 -16.86
C GLU A 117 -7.69 -11.21 -18.02
N MET A 118 -7.34 -9.93 -18.01
CA MET A 118 -6.46 -9.38 -19.03
C MET A 118 -5.07 -10.03 -19.00
N LEU A 119 -4.53 -10.36 -17.82
CA LEU A 119 -3.28 -11.14 -17.74
C LEU A 119 -3.42 -12.56 -18.29
N THR A 120 -4.58 -13.21 -18.16
CA THR A 120 -4.77 -14.54 -18.78
C THR A 120 -4.86 -14.45 -20.30
N LEU A 121 -5.42 -13.36 -20.82
CA LEU A 121 -5.45 -13.05 -22.26
C LEU A 121 -4.09 -12.62 -22.81
N CYS A 122 -3.24 -12.03 -21.97
CA CYS A 122 -1.99 -11.39 -22.36
C CYS A 122 -0.89 -11.72 -21.34
N ARG A 123 -0.34 -12.93 -21.40
CA ARG A 123 0.62 -13.46 -20.41
C ARG A 123 1.92 -12.68 -20.33
N SER A 124 2.37 -12.16 -21.47
CA SER A 124 3.56 -11.31 -21.61
C SER A 124 3.37 -9.88 -21.06
N ASP A 125 2.17 -9.55 -20.57
CA ASP A 125 1.86 -8.32 -19.85
C ASP A 125 2.26 -7.00 -20.57
N GLN A 126 1.95 -6.87 -21.86
CA GLN A 126 2.27 -5.67 -22.64
C GLN A 126 1.58 -4.39 -22.15
N LEU A 127 0.57 -4.51 -21.28
CA LEU A 127 -0.13 -3.37 -20.69
C LEU A 127 0.35 -3.03 -19.27
N GLY A 128 1.36 -3.73 -18.74
CA GLY A 128 1.95 -3.42 -17.44
C GLY A 128 0.99 -3.67 -16.26
N LEU A 129 0.13 -4.68 -16.34
CA LEU A 129 -0.78 -5.05 -15.27
C LEU A 129 -0.03 -5.59 -14.05
N ARG A 130 1.16 -6.18 -14.24
CA ARG A 130 1.99 -6.73 -13.15
C ARG A 130 2.44 -5.69 -12.14
N ILE A 131 2.53 -4.42 -12.52
CA ILE A 131 2.91 -3.33 -11.63
C ILE A 131 1.69 -2.70 -10.90
N ILE A 132 0.48 -2.97 -11.38
CA ILE A 132 -0.77 -2.39 -10.83
C ILE A 132 -1.46 -3.38 -9.87
N LEU A 133 -1.53 -4.66 -10.25
CA LEU A 133 -2.29 -5.68 -9.53
C LEU A 133 -1.89 -5.87 -8.07
N PRO A 134 -0.60 -5.89 -7.68
CA PRO A 134 -0.22 -6.09 -6.29
C PRO A 134 -0.87 -5.09 -5.33
N ALA A 135 -0.92 -3.81 -5.70
CA ALA A 135 -1.53 -2.80 -4.85
C ALA A 135 -3.04 -3.02 -4.68
N ILE A 136 -3.75 -3.41 -5.74
CA ILE A 136 -5.19 -3.76 -5.68
C ILE A 136 -5.43 -4.98 -4.79
N MET A 137 -4.59 -6.02 -4.92
CA MET A 137 -4.70 -7.23 -4.13
C MET A 137 -4.62 -6.91 -2.63
N LEU A 138 -3.70 -6.03 -2.23
CA LEU A 138 -3.56 -5.59 -0.84
C LEU A 138 -4.75 -4.76 -0.33
N ARG A 139 -5.44 -4.00 -1.20
CA ARG A 139 -6.69 -3.30 -0.85
C ARG A 139 -7.84 -4.27 -0.56
N LEU A 140 -7.86 -5.40 -1.26
CA LEU A 140 -8.84 -6.48 -1.13
C LEU A 140 -8.44 -7.53 -0.08
N ASP A 141 -7.38 -7.29 0.69
CA ASP A 141 -6.83 -8.22 1.68
C ASP A 141 -6.42 -9.59 1.11
N LEU A 142 -6.14 -9.66 -0.19
CA LEU A 142 -5.56 -10.82 -0.90
C LEU A 142 -4.04 -10.87 -0.69
N ASP A 143 -3.64 -10.88 0.57
CA ASP A 143 -2.26 -10.60 0.99
C ASP A 143 -1.27 -11.71 0.61
N LEU A 144 -1.68 -12.97 0.77
CA LEU A 144 -0.85 -14.11 0.40
C LEU A 144 -0.74 -14.21 -1.13
N GLU A 145 -1.85 -14.03 -1.83
CA GLU A 145 -1.89 -14.02 -3.28
C GLU A 145 -1.04 -12.88 -3.84
N CYS A 146 -1.07 -11.70 -3.22
CA CYS A 146 -0.20 -10.59 -3.60
C CYS A 146 1.26 -10.97 -3.47
N TYR A 147 1.65 -11.57 -2.35
CA TYR A 147 3.02 -12.00 -2.12
C TYR A 147 3.47 -13.03 -3.17
N HIS A 148 2.64 -14.05 -3.41
CA HIS A 148 2.89 -15.06 -4.43
C HIS A 148 3.01 -14.47 -5.83
N PHE A 149 2.12 -13.54 -6.17
CA PHE A 149 2.13 -12.86 -7.46
C PHE A 149 3.45 -12.12 -7.68
N VAL A 150 3.87 -11.31 -6.71
CA VAL A 150 5.12 -10.55 -6.81
C VAL A 150 6.35 -11.47 -6.83
N LYS A 151 6.37 -12.49 -5.97
CA LYS A 151 7.47 -13.47 -5.93
C LYS A 151 7.59 -14.19 -7.25
N TRP A 152 6.48 -14.68 -7.82
CA TRP A 152 6.48 -15.33 -9.13
C TRP A 152 7.07 -14.41 -10.19
N TRP A 153 6.59 -13.16 -10.32
CA TRP A 153 7.11 -12.24 -11.34
C TRP A 153 8.58 -11.86 -11.15
N SER A 154 9.10 -11.98 -9.93
CA SER A 154 10.51 -11.71 -9.64
C SER A 154 11.42 -12.92 -9.91
N THR A 155 10.87 -14.14 -10.00
CA THR A 155 11.67 -15.38 -10.08
C THR A 155 11.32 -16.31 -11.24
N TYR A 156 10.25 -16.02 -12.01
CA TYR A 156 9.70 -16.95 -13.01
C TYR A 156 10.70 -17.37 -14.11
N ASP A 157 11.66 -16.49 -14.43
CA ASP A 157 12.67 -16.72 -15.46
C ASP A 157 14.10 -16.62 -14.91
N ALA A 158 14.32 -17.12 -13.69
CA ALA A 158 15.63 -17.11 -13.07
C ALA A 158 16.73 -17.82 -13.91
N VAL A 159 16.33 -18.72 -14.82
CA VAL A 159 17.23 -19.49 -15.70
C VAL A 159 17.20 -19.00 -17.16
N GLY A 160 16.36 -18.02 -17.51
CA GLY A 160 16.29 -17.46 -18.88
C GLY A 160 15.64 -18.38 -19.92
N GLN A 161 14.82 -19.34 -19.49
CA GLN A 161 14.22 -20.39 -20.33
C GLN A 161 12.69 -20.32 -20.40
N TYR A 162 12.06 -19.35 -19.72
CA TYR A 162 10.61 -19.26 -19.66
C TYR A 162 10.00 -18.64 -20.92
N ASP A 163 9.25 -19.44 -21.67
CA ASP A 163 8.51 -18.97 -22.85
C ASP A 163 7.08 -18.51 -22.50
N MET A 164 6.88 -17.19 -22.52
CA MET A 164 5.58 -16.54 -22.30
C MET A 164 4.52 -16.86 -23.37
N GLY A 165 4.94 -17.24 -24.58
CA GLY A 165 4.07 -17.62 -25.69
C GLY A 165 3.57 -19.06 -25.60
N HIS A 166 4.19 -19.87 -24.74
CA HIS A 166 3.85 -21.28 -24.62
C HIS A 166 2.61 -21.49 -23.73
N ASN A 167 1.47 -21.71 -24.37
CA ASN A 167 0.17 -21.79 -23.69
C ASN A 167 0.03 -22.96 -22.68
N SER A 168 0.86 -23.99 -22.77
CA SER A 168 0.85 -25.12 -21.84
C SER A 168 1.67 -24.89 -20.56
N TRP A 169 2.52 -23.85 -20.52
CA TRP A 169 3.34 -23.59 -19.34
C TRP A 169 2.52 -22.93 -18.23
N PRO A 170 2.80 -23.24 -16.95
CA PRO A 170 2.09 -22.65 -15.83
C PRO A 170 2.38 -21.14 -15.77
N CYS A 171 1.37 -20.32 -16.08
CA CYS A 171 1.42 -18.86 -15.93
C CYS A 171 0.53 -18.48 -14.75
N LEU A 172 1.06 -17.73 -13.79
CA LEU A 172 0.37 -17.39 -12.54
C LEU A 172 -0.12 -18.61 -11.72
N HIS A 173 0.31 -19.82 -12.09
CA HIS A 173 0.14 -21.01 -11.28
C HIS A 173 1.17 -20.94 -10.18
N VAL A 174 0.69 -20.57 -9.01
CA VAL A 174 1.38 -20.61 -7.74
C VAL A 174 1.76 -22.08 -7.46
N THR A 175 2.88 -22.55 -8.00
CA THR A 175 3.63 -23.70 -7.45
C THR A 175 4.45 -23.26 -6.23
N ALA A 176 3.87 -22.38 -5.42
CA ALA A 176 4.39 -22.00 -4.12
C ALA A 176 3.29 -22.21 -3.07
N HIS A 177 2.80 -23.44 -2.94
CA HIS A 177 2.07 -23.86 -1.74
C HIS A 177 2.95 -23.79 -0.46
N ALA A 178 4.19 -23.31 -0.56
CA ALA A 178 5.16 -23.17 0.52
C ALA A 178 5.73 -21.74 0.66
N ALA A 179 5.28 -20.73 -0.10
CA ALA A 179 5.82 -19.38 0.06
C ALA A 179 5.28 -18.74 1.35
N ASP A 180 6.20 -18.48 2.26
CA ASP A 180 5.93 -17.81 3.53
C ASP A 180 6.08 -16.30 3.34
N ALA A 181 4.99 -15.55 3.48
CA ALA A 181 5.02 -14.09 3.42
C ALA A 181 5.86 -13.45 4.53
N PHE A 182 6.35 -14.22 5.52
CA PHE A 182 7.30 -13.79 6.55
C PHE A 182 8.75 -14.17 6.23
N GLU A 183 9.04 -14.89 5.14
CA GLU A 183 10.41 -15.25 4.72
C GLU A 183 11.23 -13.99 4.37
N ASP A 184 12.54 -14.20 4.16
CA ASP A 184 13.43 -13.13 3.72
C ASP A 184 13.10 -12.66 2.29
N PRO A 185 12.82 -11.37 2.06
CA PRO A 185 12.44 -10.86 0.74
C PRO A 185 13.64 -10.62 -0.19
N SER A 186 14.71 -11.43 -0.09
CA SER A 186 15.96 -11.26 -0.86
C SER A 186 15.75 -11.30 -2.37
N PHE A 187 14.73 -12.02 -2.84
CA PHE A 187 14.36 -12.08 -4.26
C PHE A 187 14.01 -10.71 -4.87
N LEU A 188 13.63 -9.72 -4.03
CA LEU A 188 13.38 -8.34 -4.47
C LEU A 188 14.63 -7.45 -4.46
N LEU A 189 15.70 -7.88 -3.82
CA LEU A 189 16.86 -7.03 -3.53
C LEU A 189 17.96 -7.15 -4.60
N GLY A 190 17.65 -7.75 -5.75
CA GLY A 190 18.56 -7.90 -6.88
C GLY A 190 18.96 -6.56 -7.54
N THR A 191 19.74 -6.65 -8.62
CA THR A 191 20.35 -5.47 -9.28
C THR A 191 19.32 -4.54 -9.90
N PHE A 192 18.28 -5.09 -10.55
CA PHE A 192 17.26 -4.31 -11.29
C PHE A 192 15.85 -4.62 -10.77
N PRO A 193 15.49 -4.18 -9.57
CA PRO A 193 14.17 -4.46 -9.01
C PRO A 193 13.10 -3.55 -9.64
N GLU A 194 11.90 -4.10 -9.82
CA GLU A 194 10.71 -3.34 -10.21
C GLU A 194 10.20 -2.52 -9.01
N LEU A 195 10.13 -1.18 -9.14
CA LEU A 195 9.76 -0.28 -8.04
C LEU A 195 8.40 -0.64 -7.42
N ASN A 196 7.42 -0.94 -8.27
CA ASN A 196 6.06 -1.25 -7.83
C ASN A 196 5.99 -2.57 -7.03
N HIS A 197 6.83 -3.55 -7.36
CA HIS A 197 6.93 -4.81 -6.61
C HIS A 197 7.60 -4.60 -5.24
N LEU A 198 8.65 -3.78 -5.19
CA LEU A 198 9.26 -3.35 -3.93
C LEU A 198 8.21 -2.67 -3.03
N VAL A 199 7.48 -1.70 -3.58
CA VAL A 199 6.44 -0.94 -2.85
C VAL A 199 5.32 -1.86 -2.36
N ALA A 200 4.86 -2.80 -3.18
CA ALA A 200 3.81 -3.73 -2.79
C ALA A 200 4.22 -4.63 -1.62
N VAL A 201 5.40 -5.24 -1.69
CA VAL A 201 5.88 -6.10 -0.58
C VAL A 201 6.25 -5.25 0.64
N PHE A 202 6.82 -4.07 0.45
CA PHE A 202 7.02 -3.10 1.53
C PHE A 202 5.72 -2.79 2.27
N LEU A 203 4.64 -2.49 1.53
CA LEU A 203 3.33 -2.24 2.09
C LEU A 203 2.76 -3.47 2.81
N LEU A 204 2.89 -4.66 2.22
CA LEU A 204 2.47 -5.91 2.86
C LEU A 204 3.19 -6.12 4.20
N LYS A 205 4.52 -5.92 4.26
CA LYS A 205 5.28 -6.07 5.50
C LYS A 205 4.86 -5.05 6.55
N LEU A 206 4.57 -3.81 6.14
CA LEU A 206 4.01 -2.78 7.01
C LEU A 206 2.62 -3.15 7.54
N LYS A 207 1.74 -3.70 6.70
CA LYS A 207 0.42 -4.19 7.09
C LYS A 207 0.52 -5.29 8.14
N LEU A 208 1.41 -6.28 7.93
CA LEU A 208 1.68 -7.33 8.91
C LEU A 208 2.28 -6.79 10.22
N LEU A 209 3.15 -5.77 10.15
CA LEU A 209 3.69 -5.10 11.34
C LEU A 209 2.60 -4.37 12.13
N MET A 210 1.66 -3.72 11.44
CA MET A 210 0.50 -3.08 12.07
C MET A 210 -0.39 -4.10 12.79
N ASP A 211 -0.60 -5.29 12.21
CA ASP A 211 -1.34 -6.36 12.87
C ASP A 211 -0.63 -6.85 14.15
N VAL A 212 0.71 -6.94 14.15
CA VAL A 212 1.49 -7.27 15.36
C VAL A 212 1.32 -6.20 16.43
N VAL A 213 1.43 -4.91 16.07
CA VAL A 213 1.22 -3.79 16.99
C VAL A 213 -0.18 -3.82 17.58
N THR A 214 -1.20 -3.99 16.74
CA THR A 214 -2.60 -3.99 17.16
C THR A 214 -2.90 -5.17 18.08
N THR A 215 -2.34 -6.35 17.78
CA THR A 215 -2.42 -7.54 18.66
C THR A 215 -1.80 -7.26 20.04
N LYS A 216 -0.61 -6.64 20.08
CA LYS A 216 0.06 -6.26 21.34
C LYS A 216 -0.75 -5.25 22.14
N VAL A 217 -1.34 -4.25 21.47
CA VAL A 217 -2.22 -3.25 22.10
C VAL A 217 -3.47 -3.92 22.67
N ALA A 218 -4.14 -4.76 21.89
CA ALA A 218 -5.33 -5.49 22.31
C ALA A 218 -5.04 -6.32 23.57
N ARG A 219 -3.95 -7.11 23.56
CA ARG A 219 -3.53 -7.89 24.75
C ARG A 219 -3.29 -7.06 25.98
N LYS A 220 -2.62 -5.91 25.83
CA LYS A 220 -2.39 -5.00 26.95
C LYS A 220 -3.72 -4.45 27.48
N VAL A 221 -4.64 -4.05 26.62
CA VAL A 221 -5.96 -3.55 27.05
C VAL A 221 -6.74 -4.66 27.75
N LEU A 222 -6.82 -5.85 27.16
CA LEU A 222 -7.53 -7.01 27.71
C LEU A 222 -7.01 -7.42 29.09
N ALA A 223 -5.69 -7.36 29.30
CA ALA A 223 -5.08 -7.62 30.60
C ALA A 223 -5.56 -6.68 31.73
N HIS A 224 -6.09 -5.50 31.39
CA HIS A 224 -6.66 -4.54 32.34
C HIS A 224 -8.19 -4.63 32.45
N CYS A 225 -8.88 -5.34 31.55
CA CYS A 225 -10.34 -5.35 31.46
C CYS A 225 -11.03 -6.50 32.21
N GLY A 226 -10.29 -7.50 32.70
CA GLY A 226 -10.86 -8.62 33.46
C GLY A 226 -11.88 -9.48 32.68
N LEU A 227 -11.81 -9.47 31.34
CA LEU A 227 -12.70 -10.21 30.45
C LEU A 227 -12.45 -11.72 30.48
N ILE A 228 -13.46 -12.50 30.08
CA ILE A 228 -13.35 -13.96 29.95
C ILE A 228 -12.43 -14.29 28.77
N ARG A 229 -11.58 -15.31 28.92
CA ARG A 229 -10.57 -15.73 27.93
C ARG A 229 -11.14 -15.99 26.53
N ASP A 230 -12.35 -16.52 26.41
CA ASP A 230 -12.94 -16.83 25.10
C ASP A 230 -13.19 -15.54 24.30
N LEU A 231 -13.63 -14.47 24.96
CA LEU A 231 -13.77 -13.15 24.35
C LEU A 231 -12.42 -12.53 23.95
N HIS A 232 -11.33 -12.90 24.62
CA HIS A 232 -10.00 -12.41 24.23
C HIS A 232 -9.61 -12.90 22.84
N GLN A 233 -9.90 -14.17 22.52
CA GLN A 233 -9.57 -14.75 21.23
C GLN A 233 -10.38 -14.11 20.10
N ASP A 234 -11.67 -13.88 20.33
CA ASP A 234 -12.53 -13.21 19.35
C ASP A 234 -12.05 -11.78 19.09
N ILE A 235 -11.73 -11.03 20.15
CA ILE A 235 -11.20 -9.66 20.02
C ILE A 235 -9.83 -9.67 19.31
N GLU A 236 -8.90 -10.55 19.69
CA GLU A 236 -7.60 -10.66 19.03
C GLU A 236 -7.72 -11.01 17.55
N SER A 237 -8.66 -11.86 17.17
CA SER A 237 -8.92 -12.20 15.77
C SER A 237 -9.59 -11.07 14.99
N GLY A 238 -10.42 -10.26 15.66
CA GLY A 238 -11.13 -9.13 15.04
C GLY A 238 -10.27 -7.88 14.87
N VAL A 239 -9.16 -7.75 15.60
CA VAL A 239 -8.25 -6.58 15.48
C VAL A 239 -7.19 -6.73 14.41
N VAL A 240 -6.92 -7.95 13.95
CA VAL A 240 -6.00 -8.18 12.82
C VAL A 240 -6.73 -8.02 11.50
N ARG A 241 -6.10 -7.35 10.53
CA ARG A 241 -6.68 -7.14 9.21
C ARG A 241 -6.28 -8.24 8.23
N SER A 242 -5.00 -8.61 8.21
CA SER A 242 -4.51 -9.58 7.24
C SER A 242 -4.96 -11.00 7.60
N PRO A 243 -5.47 -11.80 6.63
CA PRO A 243 -5.69 -13.22 6.85
C PRO A 243 -4.43 -13.97 7.32
N LEU A 244 -3.25 -13.51 6.88
CA LEU A 244 -1.95 -14.07 7.29
C LEU A 244 -1.65 -13.85 8.77
N SER A 245 -2.25 -12.83 9.38
CA SER A 245 -2.05 -12.46 10.77
C SER A 245 -2.91 -13.27 11.74
N ALA A 246 -3.81 -14.14 11.26
CA ALA A 246 -4.56 -15.06 12.13
C ALA A 246 -3.65 -15.97 12.98
N GLN A 247 -2.42 -16.24 12.51
CA GLN A 247 -1.42 -16.99 13.29
C GLN A 247 -0.85 -16.19 14.48
N LEU A 248 -0.95 -14.85 14.49
CA LEU A 248 -0.43 -13.99 15.55
C LEU A 248 -1.18 -14.22 16.86
N CYS A 249 -2.49 -14.45 16.80
CA CYS A 249 -3.35 -14.70 17.97
C CYS A 249 -2.88 -15.92 18.80
N ARG A 250 -2.15 -16.86 18.18
CA ARG A 250 -1.64 -18.08 18.85
C ARG A 250 -0.23 -17.93 19.41
N LYS A 251 0.47 -16.84 19.11
CA LYS A 251 1.87 -16.62 19.51
C LYS A 251 1.92 -15.96 20.87
N ASP A 252 2.94 -16.30 21.67
CA ASP A 252 3.20 -15.62 22.94
C ASP A 252 3.85 -14.23 22.74
N ALA A 253 4.09 -13.52 23.84
CA ALA A 253 4.66 -12.16 23.80
C ALA A 253 6.09 -12.12 23.21
N ASN A 254 6.91 -13.15 23.45
CA ASN A 254 8.28 -13.22 22.96
C ASN A 254 8.29 -13.49 21.44
N ALA A 255 7.50 -14.46 21.00
CA ALA A 255 7.31 -14.76 19.58
C ALA A 255 6.77 -13.55 18.80
N LEU A 256 5.81 -12.80 19.35
CA LEU A 256 5.35 -11.55 18.73
C LEU A 256 6.45 -10.48 18.67
N HIS A 257 7.30 -10.37 19.69
CA HIS A 257 8.43 -9.44 19.65
C HIS A 257 9.49 -9.85 18.62
N GLN A 258 9.79 -11.14 18.49
CA GLN A 258 10.69 -11.64 17.45
C GLN A 258 10.15 -11.34 16.04
N MET A 259 8.84 -11.53 15.82
CA MET A 259 8.21 -11.19 14.55
C MET A 259 8.25 -9.68 14.27
N GLU A 260 7.98 -8.85 15.26
CA GLU A 260 8.11 -7.39 15.14
C GLU A 260 9.52 -6.97 14.71
N THR A 261 10.55 -7.52 15.37
CA THR A 261 11.95 -7.24 15.04
C THR A 261 12.29 -7.73 13.63
N LYS A 262 11.87 -8.95 13.26
CA LYS A 262 12.07 -9.51 11.92
C LYS A 262 11.42 -8.64 10.84
N LEU A 263 10.16 -8.28 11.02
CA LEU A 263 9.41 -7.43 10.07
C LEU A 263 10.04 -6.04 9.98
N SER A 264 10.43 -5.43 11.10
CA SER A 264 11.09 -4.13 11.12
C SER A 264 12.39 -4.14 10.31
N GLY A 265 13.23 -5.16 10.47
CA GLY A 265 14.46 -5.31 9.70
C GLY A 265 14.20 -5.54 8.20
N GLN A 266 13.18 -6.32 7.84
CA GLN A 266 12.77 -6.49 6.44
C GLN A 266 12.27 -5.19 5.82
N ILE A 267 11.45 -4.43 6.55
CA ILE A 267 10.93 -3.12 6.13
C ILE A 267 12.07 -2.14 5.89
N GLN A 268 13.06 -2.08 6.80
CA GLN A 268 14.24 -1.23 6.65
C GLN A 268 15.03 -1.57 5.37
N ARG A 269 15.28 -2.86 5.11
CA ARG A 269 16.02 -3.30 3.92
C ARG A 269 15.28 -2.98 2.63
N ILE A 270 13.97 -3.25 2.57
CA ILE A 270 13.17 -2.93 1.39
C ILE A 270 13.08 -1.41 1.20
N ALA A 271 12.91 -0.64 2.28
CA ALA A 271 12.86 0.81 2.21
C ALA A 271 14.17 1.41 1.70
N ALA A 272 15.31 0.92 2.17
CA ALA A 272 16.61 1.33 1.64
C ALA A 272 16.72 1.04 0.14
N LYS A 273 16.24 -0.14 -0.30
CA LYS A 273 16.21 -0.49 -1.73
C LYS A 273 15.27 0.39 -2.54
N ILE A 274 14.08 0.74 -2.03
CA ILE A 274 13.17 1.70 -2.66
C ILE A 274 13.84 3.06 -2.80
N ALA A 275 14.51 3.56 -1.76
CA ALA A 275 15.20 4.86 -1.82
C ALA A 275 16.35 4.88 -2.83
N LEU A 276 17.04 3.74 -3.02
CA LEU A 276 18.07 3.59 -4.05
C LEU A 276 17.48 3.51 -5.46
N THR A 277 16.36 2.79 -5.64
CA THR A 277 15.68 2.68 -6.93
C THR A 277 15.02 4.00 -7.33
N ASN A 278 14.40 4.70 -6.38
CA ASN A 278 13.75 5.99 -6.60
C ASN A 278 13.82 6.86 -5.34
N SER A 279 14.73 7.85 -5.36
CA SER A 279 15.02 8.71 -4.21
C SER A 279 13.85 9.60 -3.76
N ASN A 280 12.89 9.84 -4.66
CA ASN A 280 11.76 10.73 -4.40
C ASN A 280 10.53 10.00 -3.83
N PHE A 281 10.49 8.67 -3.86
CA PHE A 281 9.29 7.90 -3.49
C PHE A 281 8.74 8.29 -2.11
N PHE A 282 9.59 8.30 -1.08
CA PHE A 282 9.13 8.60 0.27
C PHE A 282 8.75 10.07 0.47
N VAL A 283 9.31 11.00 -0.29
CA VAL A 283 8.90 12.41 -0.26
C VAL A 283 7.44 12.55 -0.67
N TYR A 284 7.05 11.86 -1.75
CA TYR A 284 5.69 11.86 -2.27
C TYR A 284 4.76 10.89 -1.54
N LEU A 285 5.27 9.89 -0.82
CA LEU A 285 4.46 9.13 0.14
C LEU A 285 3.88 10.04 1.23
N PHE A 286 4.63 11.06 1.68
CA PHE A 286 4.14 12.01 2.68
C PHE A 286 3.44 13.23 2.09
N ASN A 287 3.66 13.54 0.81
CA ASN A 287 3.04 14.67 0.11
C ASN A 287 2.58 14.22 -1.29
N PRO A 288 1.50 13.42 -1.36
CA PRO A 288 1.16 12.66 -2.56
C PRO A 288 0.43 13.48 -3.62
N ASP A 289 -0.11 14.65 -3.25
CA ASP A 289 -1.14 15.34 -4.04
C ASP A 289 -0.71 15.58 -5.49
N LYS A 290 0.52 16.09 -5.72
CA LYS A 290 1.05 16.29 -7.08
C LYS A 290 1.20 14.97 -7.86
N ALA A 291 1.66 13.92 -7.20
CA ALA A 291 1.83 12.60 -7.81
C ALA A 291 0.47 11.97 -8.14
N LEU A 292 -0.54 12.15 -7.28
CA LEU A 292 -1.90 11.62 -7.46
C LEU A 292 -2.67 12.28 -8.61
N THR A 293 -2.39 13.55 -8.92
CA THR A 293 -3.14 14.30 -9.94
C THR A 293 -2.49 14.33 -11.31
N THR A 294 -1.24 13.88 -11.43
CA THR A 294 -0.52 13.92 -12.70
C THR A 294 -0.93 12.77 -13.62
N THR A 295 -0.76 12.95 -14.93
CA THR A 295 -0.95 11.92 -15.95
C THR A 295 0.38 11.62 -16.65
N PRO A 296 1.19 10.69 -16.12
CA PRO A 296 2.42 10.27 -16.78
C PRO A 296 2.12 9.62 -18.14
N GLU A 297 2.84 10.02 -19.19
CA GLU A 297 2.70 9.43 -20.53
C GLU A 297 3.63 8.22 -20.72
N ALA A 298 4.85 8.34 -20.20
CA ALA A 298 5.88 7.31 -20.22
C ALA A 298 6.76 7.46 -18.98
N TYR A 299 7.55 6.43 -18.66
CA TYR A 299 8.52 6.49 -17.58
C TYR A 299 9.80 5.75 -17.93
N SER A 300 10.87 6.12 -17.23
CA SER A 300 12.12 5.35 -17.16
C SER A 300 12.40 4.98 -15.70
N SER A 301 13.26 3.98 -15.48
CA SER A 301 13.59 3.57 -14.12
C SER A 301 14.27 4.71 -13.34
N GLY A 302 13.82 4.96 -12.11
CA GLY A 302 14.25 6.05 -11.25
C GLY A 302 13.64 7.42 -11.58
N SER A 303 12.82 7.51 -12.64
CA SER A 303 12.22 8.78 -13.06
C SER A 303 11.13 9.27 -12.09
N TRP A 304 10.77 10.55 -12.25
CA TRP A 304 9.64 11.12 -11.54
C TRP A 304 8.31 10.45 -11.96
N ASP A 305 8.15 10.12 -13.24
CA ASP A 305 6.94 9.47 -13.76
C ASP A 305 6.73 8.05 -13.19
N GLU A 306 7.81 7.29 -13.05
CA GLU A 306 7.78 5.96 -12.40
C GLU A 306 7.30 6.08 -10.94
N MET A 307 7.84 7.07 -10.21
CA MET A 307 7.42 7.38 -8.85
C MET A 307 5.95 7.78 -8.78
N ALA A 308 5.51 8.67 -9.68
CA ALA A 308 4.13 9.14 -9.69
C ALA A 308 3.15 7.98 -9.90
N LEU A 309 3.45 7.07 -10.84
CA LEU A 309 2.67 5.85 -11.05
C LEU A 309 2.67 4.95 -9.80
N ALA A 310 3.83 4.74 -9.17
CA ALA A 310 3.93 3.94 -7.95
C ALA A 310 3.07 4.51 -6.81
N ILE A 311 3.04 5.83 -6.65
CA ILE A 311 2.16 6.51 -5.69
C ILE A 311 0.68 6.34 -6.10
N GLN A 312 0.33 6.58 -7.36
CA GLN A 312 -1.06 6.43 -7.84
C GLN A 312 -1.61 5.02 -7.63
N PHE A 313 -0.80 3.99 -7.81
CA PHE A 313 -1.24 2.61 -7.64
C PHE A 313 -1.35 2.21 -6.16
N SER A 314 -0.42 2.66 -5.31
CA SER A 314 -0.28 2.14 -3.95
C SER A 314 -0.84 3.04 -2.84
N TYR A 315 -1.02 4.34 -3.06
CA TYR A 315 -1.36 5.29 -2.00
C TYR A 315 -2.68 4.98 -1.30
N ALA A 316 -3.70 4.56 -2.07
CA ALA A 316 -4.99 4.16 -1.51
C ALA A 316 -4.80 3.05 -0.45
N THR A 317 -3.92 2.08 -0.70
CA THR A 317 -3.67 1.00 0.26
C THR A 317 -2.95 1.50 1.52
N PHE A 318 -2.03 2.48 1.40
CA PHE A 318 -1.43 3.13 2.57
C PHE A 318 -2.47 3.87 3.41
N TRP A 319 -3.41 4.55 2.75
CA TRP A 319 -4.50 5.30 3.38
C TRP A 319 -5.54 4.40 4.05
N GLU A 320 -5.89 3.29 3.39
CA GLU A 320 -6.85 2.29 3.88
C GLU A 320 -6.28 1.46 5.04
N THR A 321 -4.95 1.38 5.20
CA THR A 321 -4.33 0.64 6.31
C THR A 321 -4.30 1.52 7.56
N GLU A 322 -5.26 1.29 8.45
CA GLU A 322 -5.43 2.08 9.67
C GLU A 322 -4.15 2.09 10.53
N GLY A 323 -3.80 3.28 11.04
CA GLY A 323 -2.61 3.48 11.87
C GLY A 323 -1.27 3.52 11.11
N LEU A 324 -1.22 3.12 9.82
CA LEU A 324 0.04 3.04 9.07
C LEU A 324 0.69 4.40 8.82
N LEU A 325 -0.02 5.35 8.20
CA LEU A 325 0.51 6.69 7.97
C LEU A 325 0.85 7.43 9.28
N PRO A 326 0.04 7.34 10.36
CA PRO A 326 0.43 7.83 11.68
C PRO A 326 1.73 7.21 12.22
N LEU A 327 1.92 5.90 12.05
CA LEU A 327 3.15 5.20 12.46
C LEU A 327 4.38 5.76 11.72
N LEU A 328 4.29 5.88 10.39
CA LEU A 328 5.38 6.40 9.56
C LEU A 328 5.68 7.88 9.88
N ASN A 329 4.66 8.70 10.12
CA ASN A 329 4.84 10.08 10.57
C ASN A 329 5.50 10.17 11.95
N ASN A 330 5.19 9.23 12.87
CA ASN A 330 5.87 9.15 14.15
C ASN A 330 7.36 8.79 13.97
N ALA A 331 7.68 7.80 13.13
CA ALA A 331 9.07 7.44 12.79
C ALA A 331 9.85 8.65 12.24
N ARG A 332 9.24 9.40 11.30
CA ARG A 332 9.81 10.65 10.78
C ARG A 332 10.02 11.70 11.86
N ALA A 333 9.06 11.87 12.76
CA ALA A 333 9.16 12.82 13.87
C ALA A 333 10.23 12.41 14.91
N CYS A 334 10.47 11.11 15.11
CA CYS A 334 11.58 10.60 15.91
C CYS A 334 12.92 10.89 15.24
N ALA A 335 13.05 10.63 13.93
CA ALA A 335 14.27 10.95 13.18
C ALA A 335 14.60 12.45 13.18
N ALA A 336 13.61 13.32 13.00
CA ALA A 336 13.80 14.76 13.06
C ALA A 336 14.31 15.23 14.44
N ARG A 337 13.89 14.58 15.53
CA ARG A 337 14.37 14.89 16.88
C ARG A 337 15.80 14.41 17.11
N GLY A 338 16.12 13.19 16.68
CA GLY A 338 17.48 12.65 16.77
C GLY A 338 18.49 13.46 15.95
N PHE A 339 18.13 13.85 14.73
CA PHE A 339 18.98 14.72 13.91
C PHE A 339 19.10 16.15 14.47
N GLY A 340 18.03 16.66 15.10
CA GLY A 340 18.04 17.97 15.75
C GLY A 340 18.97 18.05 16.96
N SER A 341 19.15 16.97 17.72
CA SER A 341 20.21 16.89 18.75
C SER A 341 21.59 16.83 18.10
N ASP A 342 21.79 15.99 17.07
CA ASP A 342 23.08 15.85 16.39
C ASP A 342 23.58 17.19 15.81
N ILE A 343 22.69 17.98 15.16
CA ILE A 343 23.05 19.32 14.66
C ILE A 343 23.38 20.27 15.81
N ARG A 344 22.60 20.26 16.90
CA ARG A 344 22.84 21.16 18.04
C ARG A 344 24.21 20.90 18.65
N ASP A 345 24.54 19.63 18.87
CA ASP A 345 25.84 19.22 19.41
C ASP A 345 26.98 19.57 18.44
N THR A 346 26.73 19.46 17.12
CA THR A 346 27.69 19.86 16.08
C THR A 346 27.86 21.38 16.00
N MET A 347 26.79 22.17 16.15
CA MET A 347 26.84 23.65 16.13
C MET A 347 27.46 24.21 17.41
N GLU A 348 27.19 23.60 18.57
CA GLU A 348 27.83 23.95 19.85
C GLU A 348 29.33 23.64 19.82
N SER A 349 29.76 22.58 19.13
CA SER A 349 31.19 22.27 18.92
C SER A 349 31.86 23.07 17.79
N SER A 350 31.10 23.63 16.84
CA SER A 350 31.62 24.38 15.69
C SER A 350 31.38 25.90 15.74
N ALA A 351 30.92 26.43 16.88
CA ALA A 351 30.85 27.88 17.16
C ALA A 351 32.21 28.63 17.02
N SER A 352 33.31 27.91 16.76
CA SER A 352 34.65 28.46 16.49
C SER A 352 34.97 28.68 15.00
N LYS A 353 34.15 28.27 14.02
CA LYS A 353 34.44 28.51 12.58
C LYS A 353 33.17 28.73 11.74
N ALA A 354 32.72 29.97 11.64
CA ALA A 354 31.68 30.36 10.69
C ALA A 354 32.27 30.44 9.27
N SER A 355 31.76 29.64 8.34
CA SER A 355 31.94 29.83 6.90
C SER A 355 30.59 30.09 6.23
N LYS A 356 30.61 31.08 5.35
CA LYS A 356 29.53 31.54 4.49
C LYS A 356 29.42 30.59 3.29
N ASP A 357 28.32 29.85 3.18
CA ASP A 357 27.85 29.42 1.86
C ASP A 357 26.35 29.11 1.83
N GLY A 358 25.76 29.29 0.65
CA GLY A 358 24.40 29.71 0.40
C GLY A 358 23.29 28.64 0.48
N HIS A 359 22.10 29.15 0.82
CA HIS A 359 20.78 28.80 0.24
C HIS A 359 20.27 27.35 0.27
N ARG A 360 20.52 26.58 1.34
CA ARG A 360 19.58 25.52 1.75
C ARG A 360 19.09 25.84 3.16
N THR A 361 17.80 26.17 3.32
CA THR A 361 17.27 26.47 4.66
C THR A 361 17.46 25.25 5.55
N VAL A 362 17.91 25.45 6.80
CA VAL A 362 18.12 24.38 7.79
C VAL A 362 16.88 23.47 7.89
N ASN A 363 15.68 24.06 7.76
CA ASN A 363 14.40 23.36 7.72
C ASN A 363 14.20 22.45 6.49
N GLY A 364 14.75 22.81 5.32
CA GLY A 364 14.72 21.97 4.12
C GLY A 364 15.63 20.75 4.28
N SER A 365 16.88 20.96 4.73
CA SER A 365 17.82 19.85 5.00
C SER A 365 17.33 18.92 6.11
N LEU A 366 16.67 19.45 7.15
CA LEU A 366 16.04 18.67 8.22
C LEU A 366 14.92 17.76 7.72
N LYS A 367 14.06 18.26 6.82
CA LYS A 367 12.97 17.47 6.24
C LYS A 367 13.51 16.32 5.41
N ASP A 368 14.45 16.58 4.52
CA ASP A 368 15.07 15.57 3.67
C ASP A 368 15.81 14.51 4.51
N ALA A 369 16.62 14.94 5.49
CA ALA A 369 17.33 14.04 6.39
C ALA A 369 16.39 13.19 7.26
N SER A 370 15.27 13.76 7.72
CA SER A 370 14.28 13.02 8.51
C SER A 370 13.62 11.88 7.73
N ILE A 371 13.40 12.06 6.43
CA ILE A 371 12.80 11.03 5.57
C ILE A 371 13.80 9.89 5.32
N SER A 372 15.06 10.21 5.06
CA SER A 372 16.09 9.18 4.85
C SER A 372 16.38 8.37 6.11
N ARG A 373 16.42 9.01 7.29
CA ARG A 373 16.75 8.35 8.57
C ARG A 373 15.55 7.74 9.29
N MET A 374 14.29 7.95 8.84
CA MET A 374 13.13 7.49 9.61
C MET A 374 13.08 5.98 9.83
N TRP A 375 13.69 5.20 8.94
CA TRP A 375 13.72 3.75 9.04
C TRP A 375 14.53 3.26 10.24
N ASP A 376 15.59 3.98 10.62
CA ASP A 376 16.37 3.71 11.83
C ASP A 376 15.53 3.93 13.10
N TYR A 377 14.50 4.77 13.01
CA TYR A 377 13.59 5.11 14.10
C TYR A 377 12.25 4.38 14.05
N LEU A 378 12.06 3.43 13.13
CA LEU A 378 10.81 2.68 13.01
C LEU A 378 10.49 1.89 14.29
N THR A 379 11.49 1.28 14.92
CA THR A 379 11.32 0.52 16.17
C THR A 379 10.84 1.40 17.32
N TYR A 380 11.31 2.65 17.41
CA TYR A 380 10.79 3.62 18.38
C TYR A 380 9.33 3.97 18.11
N ALA A 381 8.96 4.17 16.84
CA ALA A 381 7.58 4.47 16.46
C ALA A 381 6.63 3.30 16.78
N VAL A 382 7.06 2.06 16.53
CA VAL A 382 6.33 0.82 16.86
C VAL A 382 6.14 0.68 18.37
N THR A 383 7.20 0.95 19.14
CA THR A 383 7.15 0.93 20.61
C THR A 383 6.18 1.99 21.14
N ASP A 384 6.20 3.19 20.58
CA ASP A 384 5.27 4.27 20.92
C ASP A 384 3.82 3.94 20.55
N ALA A 385 3.59 3.29 19.40
CA ALA A 385 2.26 2.86 18.96
C ALA A 385 1.67 1.79 19.87
N SER A 386 2.52 0.97 20.48
CA SER A 386 2.13 -0.06 21.45
C SER A 386 1.97 0.46 22.90
N PHE A 387 2.15 1.77 23.15
CA PHE A 387 2.16 2.36 24.49
C PHE A 387 0.79 2.93 24.89
N LEU A 388 0.21 2.42 25.98
CA LEU A 388 -1.11 2.82 26.48
C LEU A 388 -1.09 4.06 27.41
N GLY A 389 0.09 4.54 27.81
CA GLY A 389 0.20 5.67 28.73
C GLY A 389 0.09 7.04 28.04
N PRO A 390 0.17 8.15 28.81
CA PRO A 390 0.05 9.49 28.26
C PRO A 390 1.18 9.80 27.27
N TRP A 391 0.88 10.59 26.24
CA TRP A 391 1.83 10.96 25.17
C TRP A 391 3.16 11.51 25.67
N SER A 392 3.14 12.25 26.78
CA SER A 392 4.33 12.81 27.42
C SER A 392 5.27 11.76 28.03
N LYS A 393 4.80 10.53 28.25
CA LYS A 393 5.57 9.42 28.86
C LYS A 393 5.99 8.34 27.86
N ARG A 394 5.74 8.54 26.56
CA ARG A 394 6.11 7.61 25.49
C ARG A 394 7.60 7.24 25.55
N PRO A 395 7.97 5.98 25.27
CA PRO A 395 9.36 5.54 25.30
C PRO A 395 10.32 6.39 24.46
N SER A 396 9.91 6.79 23.25
CA SER A 396 10.73 7.69 22.42
C SER A 396 10.99 9.04 23.10
N LYS A 397 9.97 9.61 23.76
CA LYS A 397 10.08 10.90 24.48
C LYS A 397 11.01 10.81 25.68
N ARG A 398 11.03 9.67 26.37
CA ARG A 398 11.97 9.45 27.49
C ARG A 398 13.40 9.34 26.97
N TYR A 399 13.62 8.62 25.87
CA TYR A 399 14.92 8.49 25.25
C TYR A 399 15.51 9.86 24.86
N PHE A 400 14.75 10.67 24.11
CA PHE A 400 15.24 11.99 23.71
C PHE A 400 15.41 12.98 24.87
N ARG A 401 14.63 12.85 25.95
CA ARG A 401 14.88 13.65 27.17
C ARG A 401 16.19 13.26 27.85
N ARG A 402 16.45 11.95 27.97
CA ARG A 402 17.70 11.43 28.58
C ARG A 402 18.92 11.86 27.77
N ALA A 403 18.85 11.70 26.46
CA ALA A 403 19.88 12.17 25.53
C ALA A 403 20.13 13.69 25.67
N ALA A 404 19.08 14.50 25.76
CA ALA A 404 19.21 15.95 25.95
C ALA A 404 19.67 16.36 27.36
N SER A 405 19.52 15.50 28.37
CA SER A 405 19.99 15.75 29.74
C SER A 405 21.40 15.22 30.02
N GLY A 406 22.05 14.55 29.04
CA GLY A 406 23.39 14.00 29.21
C GLY A 406 23.50 12.85 30.22
N VAL A 407 22.40 12.11 30.45
CA VAL A 407 22.31 10.99 31.40
C VAL A 407 21.98 9.68 30.70
#